data_AF-H6R2H0-F1
#
_entry.id   AF-H6R2H0-F1
#
_cell.length_a   1.000
_cell.length_b   1.000
_cell.length_c   1.000
_cell.angle_alpha   90.00
_cell.angle_beta   90.00
_cell.angle_gamma   90.00
#
_symmetry.space_group_name_H-M   'P 1'
#
loop_
_entity.id
_entity.type
_entity.pdbx_description
1 polymer ?
#
loop_
_entity_poly.entity_id
_entity_poly.type
_entity_poly.pdbx_seq_one_letter_code
_entity_poly.pdbx_strand_id
1 'polypeptide(L)'
;MRADLARQLEDPASAALPELPQDLRTHCVAFCGALHEHHINEDGVFPVLAQQFPELAPVLDRLAREHTEVARVIYEETTLTGSDIMDTSALPPRRPGR
;
A
#
# COMPACT_ATOMS: atom_id res chain seq x y z
N MET A 1 8.52 -22.32 4.69
CA MET A 1 8.21 -21.03 4.01
C MET A 1 8.72 -19.82 4.77
N ARG A 2 8.16 -19.38 5.92
CA ARG A 2 8.67 -18.19 6.65
C ARG A 2 10.10 -18.35 7.18
N ALA A 3 10.45 -19.53 7.65
CA ALA A 3 11.79 -19.86 8.16
C ALA A 3 12.85 -19.94 7.04
N ASP A 4 12.44 -20.15 5.79
CA ASP A 4 13.36 -20.20 4.65
C ASP A 4 13.76 -18.80 4.21
N LEU A 5 12.82 -17.85 4.26
CA LEU A 5 13.04 -16.44 3.95
C LEU A 5 13.98 -15.77 4.95
N ALA A 6 13.80 -16.03 6.25
CA ALA A 6 14.65 -15.46 7.30
C ALA A 6 16.13 -15.85 7.11
N ARG A 7 16.38 -17.11 6.74
CA ARG A 7 17.74 -17.65 6.52
C ARG A 7 18.44 -17.04 5.31
N GLN A 8 17.70 -16.62 4.29
CA GLN A 8 18.26 -16.00 3.08
C GLN A 8 18.68 -14.54 3.32
N LEU A 9 18.04 -13.84 4.26
CA LEU A 9 18.36 -12.44 4.59
C LEU A 9 19.60 -12.30 5.48
N GLU A 10 20.06 -13.40 6.09
CA GLU A 10 21.21 -13.43 7.01
C GLU A 10 22.55 -13.72 6.31
N ASP A 11 22.55 -13.95 4.98
CA ASP A 11 23.77 -14.23 4.21
C ASP A 11 24.49 -12.92 3.80
N PRO A 12 25.72 -12.67 4.29
CA PRO A 12 26.50 -11.47 3.95
C PRO A 12 26.98 -11.44 2.48
N ALA A 13 26.86 -12.53 1.72
CA ALA A 13 27.04 -12.51 0.26
C ALA A 13 25.84 -11.88 -0.49
N SER A 14 24.71 -11.67 0.19
CA SER A 14 23.50 -11.00 -0.30
C SER A 14 23.55 -9.47 -0.16
N ALA A 15 24.73 -8.86 -0.17
CA ALA A 15 24.87 -7.40 -0.08
C ALA A 15 24.21 -6.67 -1.28
N ALA A 16 23.89 -7.38 -2.36
CA ALA A 16 22.89 -6.95 -3.33
C ALA A 16 21.52 -7.43 -2.86
N LEU A 17 20.56 -6.51 -2.70
CA LEU A 17 19.16 -6.84 -2.41
C LEU A 17 18.74 -8.01 -3.32
N PRO A 18 18.26 -9.15 -2.76
CA PRO A 18 17.87 -10.27 -3.59
C PRO A 18 16.79 -9.79 -4.57
N GLU A 19 17.06 -9.91 -5.86
CA GLU A 19 16.05 -9.64 -6.87
C GLU A 19 14.92 -10.64 -6.65
N LEU A 20 13.77 -10.13 -6.16
CA LEU A 20 12.56 -10.91 -6.03
C LEU A 20 12.30 -11.64 -7.36
N PRO A 21 11.99 -12.95 -7.33
CA PRO A 21 11.58 -13.66 -8.54
C PRO A 21 10.52 -12.84 -9.27
N GLN A 22 10.70 -12.64 -10.58
CA GLN A 22 9.89 -11.72 -11.38
C GLN A 22 8.38 -11.95 -11.18
N ASP A 23 7.96 -13.21 -11.05
CA ASP A 23 6.57 -13.61 -10.80
C ASP A 23 6.00 -13.06 -9.48
N LEU A 24 6.80 -13.05 -8.41
CA LEU A 24 6.39 -12.52 -7.11
C LEU A 24 6.28 -11.00 -7.16
N ARG A 25 7.22 -10.32 -7.84
CA ARG A 25 7.17 -8.87 -8.03
C ARG A 25 5.92 -8.45 -8.81
N THR A 26 5.64 -9.12 -9.93
CA THR A 26 4.44 -8.88 -10.73
C THR A 26 3.17 -9.13 -9.92
N HIS A 27 3.14 -10.21 -9.12
CA HIS A 27 2.00 -10.49 -8.25
C HIS A 27 1.78 -9.39 -7.20
N CYS A 28 2.82 -8.97 -6.51
CA CYS A 28 2.74 -7.90 -5.51
C CYS A 28 2.23 -6.58 -6.11
N VAL A 29 2.78 -6.17 -7.26
CA VAL A 29 2.36 -4.97 -8.00
C VAL A 29 0.88 -5.04 -8.39
N ALA A 30 0.44 -6.17 -8.97
CA ALA A 30 -0.95 -6.37 -9.36
C ALA A 30 -1.91 -6.36 -8.16
N PHE A 31 -1.52 -7.04 -7.07
CA PHE A 31 -2.30 -7.08 -5.83
C PHE A 31 -2.42 -5.68 -5.21
N CYS A 32 -1.33 -4.93 -5.13
CA CYS A 32 -1.32 -3.57 -4.60
C CYS A 32 -2.19 -2.62 -5.44
N GLY A 33 -2.19 -2.74 -6.77
CA GLY A 33 -3.08 -1.98 -7.64
C GLY A 33 -4.56 -2.28 -7.38
N ALA A 34 -4.94 -3.56 -7.34
CA ALA A 34 -6.32 -3.97 -7.07
C ALA A 34 -6.81 -3.52 -5.69
N LEU A 35 -5.94 -3.59 -4.67
CA LEU A 35 -6.28 -3.15 -3.32
C LEU A 35 -6.43 -1.63 -3.21
N HIS A 36 -5.63 -0.87 -3.97
CA HIS A 36 -5.76 0.58 -4.03
C HIS A 36 -7.10 1.02 -4.63
N GLU A 37 -7.52 0.41 -5.75
CA GLU A 37 -8.84 0.66 -6.35
C GLU A 37 -9.98 0.32 -5.38
N HIS A 38 -9.85 -0.79 -4.66
CA HIS A 38 -10.81 -1.19 -3.63
C HIS A 38 -10.95 -0.13 -2.52
N HIS A 39 -9.84 0.37 -1.97
CA HIS A 39 -9.88 1.37 -0.88
C HIS A 39 -10.48 2.71 -1.33
N ILE A 40 -10.19 3.16 -2.56
CA ILE A 40 -10.81 4.37 -3.13
C ILE A 40 -12.35 4.23 -3.16
N ASN A 41 -12.84 3.05 -3.54
CA ASN A 41 -14.27 2.81 -3.58
C ASN A 41 -14.91 2.82 -2.18
N GLU A 42 -14.21 2.30 -1.17
CA GLU A 42 -14.68 2.36 0.22
C GLU A 42 -14.73 3.79 0.77
N ASP A 43 -13.71 4.60 0.49
CA ASP A 43 -13.67 6.02 0.88
C ASP A 43 -14.86 6.81 0.31
N GLY A 44 -15.28 6.48 -0.92
CA GLY A 44 -16.48 7.06 -1.54
C GLY A 44 -17.79 6.68 -0.84
N VAL A 45 -17.83 5.55 -0.13
CA VAL A 45 -19.02 5.02 0.55
C VAL A 45 -19.11 5.49 2.02
N PHE A 46 -17.98 5.75 2.68
CA PHE A 46 -17.93 6.15 4.10
C PHE A 46 -18.84 7.33 4.47
N PRO A 47 -18.98 8.41 3.67
CA PRO A 47 -19.90 9.50 4.01
C PRO A 47 -21.37 9.07 4.08
N VAL A 48 -21.79 8.10 3.27
CA VAL A 48 -23.16 7.57 3.29
C VAL A 48 -23.34 6.70 4.54
N LEU A 49 -22.36 5.86 4.86
CA LEU A 49 -22.40 5.02 6.06
C LEU A 49 -22.41 5.86 7.36
N ALA A 50 -21.63 6.93 7.43
CA ALA A 50 -21.61 7.83 8.58
C ALA A 50 -22.94 8.57 8.79
N GLN A 51 -23.69 8.84 7.71
CA GLN A 51 -25.03 9.43 7.79
C GLN A 51 -26.07 8.43 8.31
N GLN A 52 -25.95 7.14 7.91
CA GLN A 52 -26.87 6.08 8.32
C GLN A 52 -26.58 5.54 9.73
N PHE A 53 -25.30 5.49 10.11
CA PHE A 53 -24.80 4.96 11.37
C PHE A 53 -23.83 5.97 12.01
N PRO A 54 -24.33 7.05 12.63
CA PRO A 54 -23.50 8.10 13.21
C PRO A 54 -22.51 7.61 14.27
N GLU A 55 -22.83 6.51 14.95
CA GLU A 55 -21.97 5.85 15.93
C GLU A 55 -20.66 5.29 15.33
N LEU A 56 -20.64 5.03 14.01
CA LEU A 56 -19.45 4.55 13.30
C LEU A 56 -18.55 5.68 12.80
N ALA A 57 -18.99 6.94 12.83
CA ALA A 57 -18.24 8.06 12.27
C ALA A 57 -16.76 8.13 12.76
N PRO A 58 -16.45 7.94 14.07
CA PRO A 58 -15.06 7.95 14.52
C PRO A 58 -14.20 6.82 13.94
N VAL A 59 -14.80 5.66 13.65
CA VAL A 59 -14.13 4.51 13.06
C VAL A 59 -13.91 4.74 11.57
N LEU A 60 -14.93 5.22 10.85
CA LEU A 60 -14.84 5.55 9.42
C LEU A 60 -13.78 6.63 9.16
N ASP A 61 -13.74 7.66 10.00
CA ASP A 61 -12.70 8.70 9.95
C ASP A 61 -11.29 8.13 10.17
N ARG A 62 -11.14 7.15 11.06
CA ARG A 62 -9.87 6.47 11.28
C ARG A 62 -9.48 5.64 10.06
N LEU A 63 -10.42 4.89 9.48
CA LEU A 63 -10.17 4.08 8.28
C LEU A 63 -9.74 4.94 7.09
N ALA A 64 -10.41 6.06 6.82
CA ALA A 64 -10.02 6.98 5.75
C ALA A 64 -8.58 7.51 5.90
N ARG A 65 -8.17 7.84 7.14
CA ARG A 65 -6.77 8.23 7.42
C ARG A 65 -5.78 7.08 7.18
N GLU A 66 -6.15 5.87 7.57
CA GLU A 66 -5.31 4.68 7.36
C GLU A 66 -5.19 4.31 5.88
N HIS A 67 -6.26 4.48 5.09
CA HIS A 67 -6.23 4.32 3.63
C HIS A 67 -5.24 5.28 2.96
N THR A 68 -5.21 6.53 3.42
CA THR A 68 -4.23 7.53 2.94
C THR A 68 -2.78 7.08 3.17
N GLU A 69 -2.48 6.50 4.34
CA GLU A 69 -1.14 5.98 4.63
C GLU A 69 -0.80 4.74 3.78
N VAL A 70 -1.76 3.84 3.56
CA VAL A 70 -1.57 2.69 2.67
C VAL A 70 -1.31 3.14 1.24
N ALA A 71 -2.08 4.10 0.72
CA ALA A 71 -1.88 4.66 -0.61
C ALA A 71 -0.47 5.26 -0.76
N ARG A 72 0.03 5.96 0.27
CA ARG A 72 1.39 6.51 0.28
C ARG A 72 2.46 5.41 0.18
N VAL A 73 2.33 4.34 0.98
CA VAL A 73 3.29 3.22 0.94
C VAL A 73 3.25 2.54 -0.42
N ILE A 74 2.07 2.28 -0.98
CA ILE A 74 1.96 1.67 -2.31
C ILE A 74 2.62 2.58 -3.35
N TYR A 75 2.37 3.90 -3.34
CA TYR A 75 3.01 4.84 -4.28
C TYR A 75 4.54 4.80 -4.21
N GLU A 76 5.09 4.75 -3.01
CA GLU A 76 6.55 4.70 -2.80
C GLU A 76 7.14 3.40 -3.36
N GLU A 77 6.51 2.26 -3.09
CA GLU A 77 6.92 0.95 -3.59
C GLU A 77 6.79 0.84 -5.12
N THR A 78 5.69 1.33 -5.71
CA THR A 78 5.50 1.28 -7.17
C THR A 78 6.49 2.18 -7.91
N THR A 79 6.80 3.35 -7.34
CA THR A 79 7.86 4.24 -7.85
C THR A 79 9.23 3.55 -7.81
N LEU A 80 9.56 2.86 -6.71
CA LEU A 80 10.81 2.10 -6.58
C LEU A 80 10.90 0.93 -7.56
N THR A 81 9.78 0.32 -7.91
CA THR A 81 9.72 -0.80 -8.87
C THR A 81 9.61 -0.38 -10.34
N GLY A 82 9.47 0.93 -10.61
CA GLY A 82 9.32 1.46 -11.98
C GLY A 82 8.00 1.08 -12.65
N SER A 83 7.00 0.65 -11.87
CA SER A 83 5.67 0.28 -12.37
C SER A 83 4.72 1.46 -12.20
N ASP A 84 4.26 2.04 -13.30
CA ASP A 84 3.35 3.18 -13.28
C ASP A 84 1.90 2.69 -13.24
N ILE A 85 1.36 2.54 -12.03
CA ILE A 85 0.01 2.00 -11.76
C ILE A 85 -0.92 3.01 -11.06
N MET A 86 -0.50 4.28 -10.86
CA MET A 86 -1.25 5.22 -10.01
C MET A 86 -1.73 6.49 -10.70
N ASP A 87 -2.96 6.91 -10.35
CA ASP A 87 -3.42 8.30 -10.45
C ASP A 87 -3.03 9.07 -9.18
N THR A 88 -2.17 10.08 -9.32
CA THR A 88 -1.58 10.85 -8.21
C THR A 88 -2.53 11.89 -7.57
N SER A 89 -3.78 12.00 -8.03
CA SER A 89 -4.69 13.09 -7.62
C SER A 89 -5.07 13.08 -6.12
N ALA A 90 -4.92 11.94 -5.43
CA ALA A 90 -5.30 11.75 -4.02
C ALA A 90 -4.12 11.68 -3.03
N LEU A 91 -2.86 11.86 -3.48
CA LEU A 91 -1.69 11.66 -2.62
C LEU A 91 -1.43 12.89 -1.71
N PRO A 92 -1.27 12.72 -0.38
CA PRO A 92 -0.83 13.82 0.50
C PRO A 92 0.62 14.25 0.20
N PRO A 93 1.03 15.48 0.57
CA PRO A 93 2.38 15.96 0.30
C PRO A 93 3.44 15.07 0.97
N ARG A 94 4.49 14.72 0.22
CA ARG A 94 5.65 14.00 0.74
C ARG A 94 6.20 14.71 1.98
N ARG A 95 6.39 13.97 3.06
CA ARG A 95 7.16 14.47 4.21
C ARG A 95 8.62 14.66 3.79
N PRO A 96 9.28 15.75 4.21
CA PRO A 96 10.72 15.91 3.98
C PRO A 96 11.45 14.75 4.67
N GLY A 97 12.39 14.15 3.93
CA GLY A 97 13.19 13.01 4.41
C GLY A 97 13.99 13.38 5.66
N ARG A 98 14.09 12.43 6.59
CA ARG A 98 14.94 12.52 7.78
C ARG A 98 16.40 12.31 7.42
#